data_AF-W2K7Z4-F1
#
_entry.id   AF-W2K7Z4-F1
#
_cell.length_a   1.000
_cell.length_b   1.000
_cell.length_c   1.000
_cell.angle_alpha   90.00
_cell.angle_beta   90.00
_cell.angle_gamma   90.00
#
_symmetry.space_group_name_H-M   'P 1'
#
loop_
_entity.id
_entity.type
_entity.pdbx_description
1 polymer ?
#
loop_
_entity_poly.entity_id
_entity_poly.type
_entity_poly.pdbx_seq_one_letter_code
_entity_poly.pdbx_strand_id
1 'polypeptide(L)'
;MLQLEKAGDTLFENPLFSAWIKYADDFRLLYDTDLATMSTLISHYSDEAVAKMITKAHGNPKTKNIAERLESELQRDWLFAKQSTYDVFIMMNLDRTLDKVLENPLFSVWYNYGLYVNKMNLGGKWNPAELLTRLYGGDQQLSDVLIAATKVPSTRKMAVELQKWQMTRWLEKRVEPKRVHSLLGVEGAADDVSLLLYSKYVEGYDKLMGILARNAR
;
A
#
# COMPACT_ATOMS: atom_id res chain seq x y z
N MET A 1 -15.30 34.22 -1.41
CA MET A 1 -14.81 32.88 -1.82
C MET A 1 -13.34 32.79 -1.44
N LEU A 2 -12.87 31.68 -0.87
CA LEU A 2 -11.56 31.57 -0.19
C LEU A 2 -10.34 31.48 -1.14
N GLN A 3 -10.54 31.46 -2.46
CA GLN A 3 -9.50 31.39 -3.51
C GLN A 3 -8.51 30.21 -3.33
N LEU A 4 -8.97 29.10 -2.77
CA LEU A 4 -8.15 27.92 -2.45
C LEU A 4 -7.64 27.22 -3.71
N GLU A 5 -8.34 27.35 -4.84
CA GLU A 5 -7.95 26.83 -6.14
C GLU A 5 -6.60 27.36 -6.64
N LYS A 6 -6.16 28.54 -6.14
CA LYS A 6 -4.87 29.15 -6.52
C LYS A 6 -3.68 28.57 -5.75
N ALA A 7 -3.92 27.79 -4.70
CA ALA A 7 -2.84 27.29 -3.84
C ALA A 7 -2.09 26.07 -4.43
N GLY A 8 -2.69 25.37 -5.40
CA GLY A 8 -2.10 24.18 -6.05
C GLY A 8 -1.51 23.20 -5.03
N ASP A 9 -0.26 22.78 -5.24
CA ASP A 9 0.46 21.81 -4.42
C ASP A 9 0.80 22.27 -2.99
N THR A 10 0.43 23.50 -2.60
CA THR A 10 0.59 24.05 -1.24
C THR A 10 -0.74 24.21 -0.51
N LEU A 11 -1.84 23.74 -1.11
CA LEU A 11 -3.20 23.85 -0.56
C LEU A 11 -3.29 23.42 0.90
N PHE A 12 -2.68 22.30 1.27
CA PHE A 12 -2.78 21.74 2.62
C PHE A 12 -1.96 22.51 3.68
N GLU A 13 -1.04 23.38 3.24
CA GLU A 13 -0.30 24.29 4.12
C GLU A 13 -1.06 25.60 4.33
N ASN A 14 -2.08 25.88 3.52
CA ASN A 14 -2.85 27.11 3.62
C ASN A 14 -3.80 27.06 4.84
N PRO A 15 -3.68 27.98 5.81
CA PRO A 15 -4.56 28.00 6.98
C PRO A 15 -6.05 28.17 6.63
N LEU A 16 -6.36 28.80 5.48
CA LEU A 16 -7.73 28.92 4.98
C LEU A 16 -8.32 27.57 4.57
N PHE A 17 -7.48 26.61 4.15
CA PHE A 17 -7.93 25.26 3.83
C PHE A 17 -8.38 24.52 5.10
N SER A 18 -7.58 24.61 6.18
CA SER A 18 -7.97 24.05 7.48
C SER A 18 -9.25 24.69 8.03
N ALA A 19 -9.41 26.01 7.87
CA ALA A 19 -10.62 26.72 8.25
C ALA A 19 -11.84 26.26 7.42
N TRP A 20 -11.66 26.03 6.12
CA TRP A 20 -12.69 25.51 5.24
C TRP A 20 -13.12 24.08 5.60
N ILE A 21 -12.17 23.19 5.90
CA ILE A 21 -12.49 21.82 6.36
C ILE A 21 -13.33 21.86 7.63
N LYS A 22 -12.93 22.69 8.61
CA LYS A 22 -13.70 22.87 9.84
C LYS A 22 -15.11 23.40 9.55
N TYR A 23 -15.23 24.40 8.68
CA TYR A 23 -16.52 24.93 8.27
C TYR A 23 -17.40 23.86 7.61
N ALA A 24 -16.85 23.04 6.71
CA ALA A 24 -17.58 21.97 6.05
C ALA A 24 -18.08 20.92 7.06
N ASP A 25 -17.27 20.57 8.07
CA ASP A 25 -17.68 19.67 9.15
C ASP A 25 -18.81 20.25 10.00
N ASP A 26 -18.65 21.50 10.46
CA ASP A 26 -19.65 22.20 11.26
C ASP A 26 -20.97 22.34 10.48
N PHE A 27 -20.88 22.67 9.20
CA PHE A 27 -22.05 22.78 8.32
C PHE A 27 -22.76 21.43 8.13
N ARG A 28 -22.01 20.34 7.92
CA ARG A 28 -22.58 18.99 7.85
C ARG A 28 -23.30 18.61 9.14
N LEU A 29 -22.71 18.89 10.30
CA LEU A 29 -23.30 18.61 11.61
C LEU A 29 -24.58 19.41 11.86
N LEU A 30 -24.64 20.67 11.41
CA LEU A 30 -25.78 21.56 11.63
C LEU A 30 -26.97 21.28 10.70
N TYR A 31 -26.71 20.80 9.48
CA TYR A 31 -27.72 20.72 8.43
C TYR A 31 -27.92 19.32 7.84
N ASP A 32 -27.23 18.30 8.36
CA ASP A 32 -27.33 16.89 7.92
C ASP A 32 -27.18 16.74 6.39
N THR A 33 -26.03 17.17 5.86
CA THR A 33 -25.75 17.19 4.42
C THR A 33 -24.64 16.21 4.01
N ASP A 34 -24.65 15.76 2.76
CA ASP A 34 -23.57 14.91 2.20
C ASP A 34 -22.31 15.70 1.80
N LEU A 35 -22.12 16.92 2.32
CA LEU A 35 -20.93 17.72 2.00
C LEU A 35 -19.67 16.98 2.46
N ALA A 36 -18.89 16.51 1.48
CA ALA A 36 -17.66 15.78 1.71
C ALA A 36 -16.46 16.58 1.19
N THR A 37 -15.51 16.84 2.09
CA THR A 37 -14.24 17.49 1.82
C THR A 37 -13.52 16.83 0.64
N MET A 38 -13.40 15.50 0.66
CA MET A 38 -12.75 14.74 -0.40
C MET A 38 -13.47 14.86 -1.75
N SER A 39 -14.80 14.70 -1.80
CA SER A 39 -15.58 14.89 -3.03
C SER A 39 -15.33 16.26 -3.69
N THR A 40 -15.17 17.31 -2.87
CA THR A 40 -14.82 18.65 -3.39
C THR A 40 -13.42 18.67 -3.97
N LEU A 41 -12.43 18.08 -3.29
CA LEU A 41 -11.05 18.01 -3.78
C LEU A 41 -10.94 17.24 -5.11
N ILE A 42 -11.56 16.07 -5.22
CA ILE A 42 -11.50 15.24 -6.43
C ILE A 42 -12.27 15.86 -7.62
N SER A 43 -13.17 16.83 -7.37
CA SER A 43 -13.83 17.59 -8.44
C SER A 43 -12.90 18.61 -9.12
N HIS A 44 -11.80 19.00 -8.45
CA HIS A 44 -10.83 19.98 -8.93
C HIS A 44 -9.47 19.38 -9.28
N TYR A 45 -9.12 18.25 -8.66
CA TYR A 45 -7.84 17.57 -8.82
C TYR A 45 -8.08 16.09 -9.12
N SER A 46 -7.30 15.50 -10.03
CA SER A 46 -7.29 14.04 -10.19
C SER A 46 -6.90 13.34 -8.88
N ASP A 47 -7.36 12.11 -8.66
CA ASP A 47 -6.97 11.28 -7.51
C ASP A 47 -5.44 11.19 -7.33
N GLU A 48 -4.68 11.06 -8.41
CA GLU A 48 -3.21 11.04 -8.37
C GLU A 48 -2.63 12.34 -7.79
N ALA A 49 -3.15 13.49 -8.24
CA ALA A 49 -2.73 14.80 -7.75
C ALA A 49 -3.10 14.98 -6.26
N VAL A 50 -4.31 14.57 -5.86
CA VAL A 50 -4.72 14.58 -4.45
C VAL A 50 -3.80 13.69 -3.61
N ALA A 51 -3.52 12.46 -4.06
CA ALA A 51 -2.62 11.54 -3.37
C ALA A 51 -1.20 12.14 -3.23
N LYS A 52 -0.66 12.78 -4.27
CA LYS A 52 0.64 13.49 -4.21
C LYS A 52 0.64 14.61 -3.17
N MET A 53 -0.41 15.43 -3.14
CA MET A 53 -0.56 16.48 -2.13
C MET A 53 -0.63 15.90 -0.71
N ILE A 54 -1.34 14.78 -0.52
CA ILE A 54 -1.43 14.08 0.77
C ILE A 54 -0.07 13.54 1.18
N THR A 55 0.67 12.88 0.29
CA THR A 55 2.00 12.36 0.60
C THR A 55 2.99 13.46 0.97
N LYS A 56 2.93 14.62 0.29
CA LYS A 56 3.75 15.79 0.65
C LYS A 56 3.39 16.32 2.03
N ALA A 57 2.09 16.42 2.33
CA ALA A 57 1.61 16.91 3.63
C ALA A 57 1.93 15.98 4.80
N HIS A 58 2.07 14.67 4.58
CA HIS A 58 2.58 13.72 5.58
C HIS A 58 4.02 14.04 6.02
N GLY A 59 4.84 14.57 5.10
CA GLY A 59 6.23 14.94 5.37
C GLY A 59 6.39 16.16 6.28
N ASN A 60 5.32 16.94 6.51
CA ASN A 60 5.37 18.14 7.33
C ASN A 60 4.54 17.95 8.63
N PRO A 61 5.17 18.04 9.82
CA PRO A 61 4.49 17.84 11.10
C PRO A 61 3.26 18.71 11.32
N LYS A 62 3.21 19.91 10.73
CA LYS A 62 2.07 20.83 10.85
C LYS A 62 0.84 20.39 10.05
N THR A 63 1.06 19.63 8.97
CA THR A 63 0.00 19.16 8.07
C THR A 63 -0.25 17.66 8.17
N LYS A 64 0.50 16.95 9.00
CA LYS A 64 0.39 15.49 9.16
C LYS A 64 -1.03 15.04 9.55
N ASN A 65 -1.64 15.67 10.53
CA ASN A 65 -2.99 15.28 10.98
C ASN A 65 -4.05 15.46 9.88
N ILE A 66 -3.92 16.51 9.07
CA ILE A 66 -4.86 16.73 7.96
C ILE A 66 -4.59 15.77 6.81
N ALA A 67 -3.32 15.42 6.56
CA ALA A 67 -2.94 14.39 5.60
C ALA A 67 -3.52 13.02 5.98
N GLU A 68 -3.38 12.58 7.23
CA GLU A 68 -3.93 11.30 7.72
C GLU A 68 -5.46 11.23 7.57
N ARG A 69 -6.15 12.33 7.87
CA ARG A 69 -7.59 12.44 7.68
C ARG A 69 -7.96 12.33 6.19
N LEU A 70 -7.33 13.13 5.34
CA LEU A 70 -7.63 13.15 3.91
C LEU A 70 -7.29 11.82 3.24
N GLU A 71 -6.20 11.16 3.64
CA GLU A 71 -5.88 9.81 3.17
C GLU A 71 -6.99 8.81 3.50
N SER A 72 -7.51 8.86 4.73
CA SER A 72 -8.60 7.99 5.17
C SER A 72 -9.90 8.27 4.41
N GLU A 73 -10.20 9.54 4.11
CA GLU A 73 -11.35 9.91 3.30
C GLU A 73 -11.20 9.42 1.85
N LEU A 74 -10.03 9.61 1.24
CA LEU A 74 -9.75 9.16 -0.12
C LEU A 74 -9.88 7.62 -0.26
N GLN A 75 -9.32 6.87 0.69
CA GLN A 75 -9.41 5.40 0.72
C GLN A 75 -10.86 4.92 0.88
N ARG A 76 -11.64 5.59 1.72
CA ARG A 76 -13.06 5.26 1.92
C ARG A 76 -13.86 5.53 0.63
N ASP A 77 -13.58 6.63 -0.05
CA ASP A 77 -14.29 7.00 -1.27
C ASP A 77 -13.94 6.01 -2.41
N TRP A 78 -12.68 5.60 -2.55
CA TRP A 78 -12.28 4.50 -3.44
C TRP A 78 -13.00 3.20 -3.13
N LEU A 79 -13.13 2.86 -1.84
CA LEU A 79 -13.83 1.66 -1.41
C LEU A 79 -15.32 1.70 -1.77
N PHE A 80 -16.00 2.82 -1.55
CA PHE A 80 -17.42 2.98 -1.90
C PHE A 80 -17.65 3.03 -3.41
N ALA A 81 -16.70 3.59 -4.16
CA ALA A 81 -16.67 3.51 -5.62
C ALA A 81 -16.29 2.11 -6.15
N LYS A 82 -16.05 1.13 -5.26
CA LYS A 82 -15.67 -0.25 -5.58
C LYS A 82 -14.39 -0.36 -6.40
N GLN A 83 -13.47 0.58 -6.23
CA GLN A 83 -12.16 0.54 -6.88
C GLN A 83 -11.35 -0.64 -6.33
N SER A 84 -10.89 -1.53 -7.20
CA SER A 84 -9.99 -2.60 -6.77
C SER A 84 -8.61 -2.05 -6.44
N THR A 85 -7.79 -2.82 -5.70
CA THR A 85 -6.39 -2.45 -5.50
C THR A 85 -5.60 -2.43 -6.80
N TYR A 86 -6.04 -3.15 -7.83
CA TYR A 86 -5.45 -3.04 -9.18
C TYR A 86 -5.83 -1.71 -9.84
N ASP A 87 -7.10 -1.30 -9.78
CA ASP A 87 -7.54 -0.03 -10.36
C ASP A 87 -6.80 1.15 -9.73
N VAL A 88 -6.69 1.17 -8.39
CA VAL A 88 -5.94 2.21 -7.69
C VAL A 88 -4.44 2.19 -8.06
N PHE A 89 -3.86 1.01 -8.33
CA PHE A 89 -2.47 0.92 -8.79
C PHE A 89 -2.26 1.66 -10.12
N ILE A 90 -3.20 1.50 -11.06
CA ILE A 90 -3.20 2.18 -12.36
C ILE A 90 -3.55 3.67 -12.22
N MET A 91 -4.53 4.03 -11.38
CA MET A 91 -4.88 5.43 -11.10
C MET A 91 -3.69 6.22 -10.55
N MET A 92 -2.80 5.57 -9.79
CA MET A 92 -1.56 6.16 -9.26
C MET A 92 -0.39 6.10 -10.26
N ASN A 93 -0.61 5.64 -11.50
CA ASN A 93 0.39 5.48 -12.55
C ASN A 93 1.61 4.62 -12.13
N LEU A 94 1.42 3.66 -11.21
CA LEU A 94 2.50 2.83 -10.66
C LEU A 94 2.99 1.76 -11.65
N ASP A 95 2.15 1.36 -12.60
CA ASP A 95 2.49 0.47 -13.71
C ASP A 95 3.52 1.08 -14.65
N ARG A 96 3.44 2.40 -14.86
CA ARG A 96 4.37 3.16 -15.71
C ARG A 96 5.74 3.38 -15.07
N THR A 97 5.83 3.24 -13.75
CA THR A 97 7.07 3.38 -12.98
C THR A 97 7.46 2.06 -12.31
N LEU A 98 7.13 0.92 -12.93
CA LEU A 98 7.26 -0.40 -12.30
C LEU A 98 8.71 -0.68 -11.85
N ASP A 99 9.70 -0.31 -12.67
CA ASP A 99 11.14 -0.49 -12.40
C ASP A 99 11.62 0.17 -11.11
N LYS A 100 10.99 1.29 -10.73
CA LYS A 100 11.29 2.08 -9.52
C LYS A 100 10.08 2.24 -8.62
N VAL A 101 9.14 1.30 -8.67
CA VAL A 101 7.84 1.47 -8.02
C VAL A 101 7.97 1.68 -6.51
N LEU A 102 8.97 1.04 -5.87
CA LEU A 102 9.21 1.18 -4.43
C LEU A 102 9.82 2.53 -4.04
N GLU A 103 10.39 3.26 -5.00
CA GLU A 103 10.88 4.63 -4.81
C GLU A 103 9.75 5.65 -5.08
N ASN A 104 8.68 5.24 -5.76
CA ASN A 104 7.54 6.11 -6.03
C ASN A 104 6.75 6.36 -4.73
N PRO A 105 6.60 7.62 -4.28
CA PRO A 105 5.89 7.94 -3.05
C PRO A 105 4.43 7.44 -3.05
N LEU A 106 3.79 7.38 -4.22
CA LEU A 106 2.41 6.90 -4.36
C LEU A 106 2.25 5.39 -4.13
N PHE A 107 3.35 4.63 -4.15
CA PHE A 107 3.31 3.21 -3.79
C PHE A 107 2.85 3.02 -2.34
N SER A 108 3.24 3.93 -1.44
CA SER A 108 2.78 3.90 -0.05
C SER A 108 1.26 4.11 0.07
N VAL A 109 0.70 5.00 -0.76
CA VAL A 109 -0.75 5.27 -0.80
C VAL A 109 -1.51 4.04 -1.29
N TRP A 110 -1.04 3.41 -2.36
CA TRP A 110 -1.58 2.14 -2.85
C TRP A 110 -1.50 1.03 -1.80
N TYR A 111 -0.34 0.90 -1.15
CA TYR A 111 -0.11 -0.12 -0.12
C TYR A 111 -1.06 0.07 1.07
N ASN A 112 -1.20 1.31 1.55
CA ASN A 112 -2.12 1.65 2.64
C ASN A 112 -3.59 1.39 2.26
N TYR A 113 -3.98 1.67 1.01
CA TYR A 113 -5.32 1.34 0.54
C TYR A 113 -5.59 -0.17 0.60
N GLY A 114 -4.66 -1.00 0.15
CA GLY A 114 -4.83 -2.45 0.26
C GLY A 114 -4.92 -2.94 1.70
N LEU A 115 -4.16 -2.35 2.63
CA LEU A 115 -4.30 -2.63 4.07
C LEU A 115 -5.67 -2.20 4.61
N TYR A 116 -6.19 -1.07 4.13
CA TYR A 116 -7.52 -0.58 4.48
C TYR A 116 -8.61 -1.55 3.99
N VAL A 117 -8.52 -2.03 2.74
CA VAL A 117 -9.43 -3.07 2.19
C VAL A 117 -9.41 -4.33 3.06
N ASN A 118 -8.22 -4.79 3.46
CA ASN A 118 -8.06 -5.92 4.38
C ASN A 118 -8.77 -5.71 5.72
N LYS A 119 -8.59 -4.52 6.31
CA LYS A 119 -9.21 -4.16 7.59
C LYS A 119 -10.74 -4.18 7.52
N MET A 120 -11.32 -3.80 6.38
CA MET A 120 -12.77 -3.79 6.17
C MET A 120 -13.37 -5.17 5.88
N ASN A 121 -12.54 -6.19 5.65
CA ASN A 121 -12.95 -7.61 5.54
C ASN A 121 -14.07 -7.87 4.51
N LEU A 122 -14.01 -7.22 3.33
CA LEU A 122 -15.06 -7.25 2.31
C LEU A 122 -15.03 -8.46 1.36
N GLY A 123 -14.60 -9.64 1.85
CA GLY A 123 -14.74 -10.91 1.13
C GLY A 123 -13.44 -11.64 0.76
N GLY A 124 -12.25 -11.05 0.98
CA GLY A 124 -10.97 -11.72 0.79
C GLY A 124 -9.78 -10.97 1.40
N LYS A 125 -8.72 -11.70 1.76
CA LYS A 125 -7.46 -11.08 2.21
C LYS A 125 -6.65 -10.64 0.99
N TRP A 126 -6.52 -9.35 0.79
CA TRP A 126 -5.59 -8.75 -0.14
C TRP A 126 -4.14 -9.08 0.23
N ASN A 127 -3.38 -9.52 -0.77
CA ASN A 127 -1.95 -9.71 -0.67
C ASN A 127 -1.26 -8.95 -1.82
N PRO A 128 -0.42 -7.92 -1.54
CA PRO A 128 0.23 -7.12 -2.58
C PRO A 128 1.14 -7.95 -3.48
N ALA A 129 1.72 -9.04 -2.97
CA ALA A 129 2.61 -9.90 -3.74
C ALA A 129 1.88 -10.60 -4.89
N GLU A 130 0.56 -10.78 -4.83
CA GLU A 130 -0.19 -11.38 -5.93
C GLU A 130 -0.14 -10.54 -7.19
N LEU A 131 -0.48 -9.25 -7.08
CA LEU A 131 -0.44 -8.33 -8.22
C LEU A 131 1.01 -8.14 -8.70
N LEU A 132 1.93 -7.87 -7.78
CA LEU A 132 3.32 -7.61 -8.12
C LEU A 132 3.97 -8.83 -8.81
N THR A 133 3.68 -10.05 -8.37
CA THR A 133 4.19 -11.28 -9.02
C THR A 133 3.77 -11.33 -10.48
N ARG A 134 2.52 -10.96 -10.79
CA ARG A 134 2.04 -10.93 -12.19
C ARG A 134 2.74 -9.83 -13.00
N LEU A 135 2.86 -8.63 -12.43
CA LEU A 135 3.44 -7.47 -13.13
C LEU A 135 4.92 -7.64 -13.43
N TYR A 136 5.70 -8.22 -12.51
CA TYR A 136 7.12 -8.51 -12.73
C TYR A 136 7.38 -9.79 -13.53
N GLY A 137 6.35 -10.57 -13.86
CA GLY A 137 6.46 -11.75 -14.73
C GLY A 137 6.76 -13.06 -14.00
N GLY A 138 6.66 -13.11 -12.67
CA GLY A 138 6.81 -14.35 -11.90
C GLY A 138 7.36 -14.15 -10.49
N ASP A 139 7.31 -15.23 -9.71
CA ASP A 139 7.78 -15.24 -8.32
C ASP A 139 9.29 -14.96 -8.25
N GLN A 140 10.07 -15.50 -9.21
CA GLN A 140 11.52 -15.27 -9.28
C GLN A 140 11.84 -13.80 -9.53
N GLN A 141 11.24 -13.21 -10.56
CA GLN A 141 11.50 -11.82 -10.95
C GLN A 141 11.12 -10.85 -9.83
N LEU A 142 9.98 -11.05 -9.17
CA LEU A 142 9.61 -10.24 -8.02
C LEU A 142 10.63 -10.41 -6.88
N SER A 143 11.03 -11.64 -6.54
CA SER A 143 11.99 -11.85 -5.46
C SER A 143 13.35 -11.21 -5.75
N ASP A 144 13.86 -11.32 -6.98
CA ASP A 144 15.12 -10.69 -7.39
C ASP A 144 15.06 -9.16 -7.23
N VAL A 145 13.94 -8.54 -7.65
CA VAL A 145 13.70 -7.09 -7.47
C VAL A 145 13.66 -6.71 -6.00
N LEU A 146 12.98 -7.48 -5.17
CA LEU A 146 12.88 -7.18 -3.73
C LEU A 146 14.22 -7.36 -3.02
N ILE A 147 15.00 -8.39 -3.35
CA ILE A 147 16.36 -8.59 -2.83
C ILE A 147 17.30 -7.45 -3.25
N ALA A 148 17.17 -6.93 -4.47
CA ALA A 148 17.91 -5.73 -4.86
C ALA A 148 17.45 -4.52 -4.03
N ALA A 149 16.14 -4.36 -3.83
CA ALA A 149 15.57 -3.25 -3.07
C ALA A 149 15.87 -3.31 -1.56
N THR A 150 16.23 -4.46 -0.97
CA THR A 150 16.71 -4.52 0.43
C THR A 150 18.07 -3.85 0.62
N LYS A 151 18.85 -3.71 -0.45
CA LYS A 151 20.19 -3.10 -0.43
C LYS A 151 20.16 -1.58 -0.52
N VAL A 152 19.02 -1.00 -0.92
CA VAL A 152 18.83 0.45 -1.03
C VAL A 152 18.13 0.97 0.25
N PRO A 153 18.73 1.92 1.01
CA PRO A 153 18.18 2.33 2.31
C PRO A 153 16.74 2.85 2.28
N SER A 154 16.35 3.60 1.25
CA SER A 154 15.01 4.17 1.12
C SER A 154 13.93 3.12 0.88
N THR A 155 14.24 2.03 0.17
CA THR A 155 13.29 0.97 -0.18
C THR A 155 13.34 -0.23 0.76
N ARG A 156 14.43 -0.37 1.53
CA ARG A 156 14.72 -1.56 2.35
C ARG A 156 13.54 -2.01 3.20
N LYS A 157 12.94 -1.09 3.96
CA LYS A 157 11.82 -1.42 4.85
C LYS A 157 10.65 -2.03 4.08
N MET A 158 10.23 -1.37 3.00
CA MET A 158 9.10 -1.83 2.20
C MET A 158 9.42 -3.15 1.47
N ALA A 159 10.65 -3.29 0.96
CA ALA A 159 11.10 -4.52 0.32
C ALA A 159 11.01 -5.73 1.25
N VAL A 160 11.47 -5.59 2.51
CA VAL A 160 11.36 -6.65 3.52
C VAL A 160 9.91 -6.96 3.87
N GLU A 161 9.03 -5.95 3.96
CA GLU A 161 7.59 -6.20 4.17
C GLU A 161 6.98 -6.97 2.99
N LEU A 162 7.32 -6.63 1.75
CA LEU A 162 6.83 -7.36 0.56
C LEU A 162 7.37 -8.79 0.48
N GLN A 163 8.60 -9.06 0.92
CA GLN A 163 9.11 -10.43 1.02
C GLN A 163 8.32 -11.27 2.04
N LYS A 164 7.86 -10.67 3.16
CA LYS A 164 6.95 -11.35 4.09
C LYS A 164 5.62 -11.69 3.42
N TRP A 165 5.07 -10.78 2.62
CA TRP A 165 3.86 -11.04 1.83
C TRP A 165 4.05 -12.16 0.79
N GLN A 166 5.23 -12.22 0.14
CA GLN A 166 5.60 -13.35 -0.73
C GLN A 166 5.59 -14.67 0.04
N MET A 167 6.22 -14.71 1.23
CA MET A 167 6.23 -15.91 2.07
C MET A 167 4.83 -16.36 2.46
N THR A 168 3.94 -15.46 2.89
CA THR A 168 2.56 -15.82 3.23
C THR A 168 1.86 -16.47 2.04
N ARG A 169 1.99 -15.87 0.85
CA ARG A 169 1.43 -16.42 -0.39
C ARG A 169 2.02 -17.78 -0.74
N TRP A 170 3.33 -17.95 -0.62
CA TRP A 170 3.99 -19.23 -0.90
C TRP A 170 3.55 -20.32 0.08
N LEU A 171 3.36 -19.98 1.36
CA LEU A 171 2.90 -20.92 2.38
C LEU A 171 1.46 -21.37 2.11
N GLU A 172 0.56 -20.44 1.74
CA GLU A 172 -0.82 -20.75 1.32
C GLU A 172 -0.84 -21.70 0.12
N LYS A 173 0.08 -21.50 -0.82
CA LYS A 173 0.27 -22.36 -2.00
C LYS A 173 1.09 -23.61 -1.73
N ARG A 174 1.59 -23.80 -0.50
CA ARG A 174 2.46 -24.90 -0.08
C ARG A 174 3.66 -25.08 -1.02
N VAL A 175 4.30 -23.97 -1.38
CA VAL A 175 5.52 -24.02 -2.19
C VAL A 175 6.61 -24.73 -1.40
N GLU A 176 7.25 -25.73 -2.01
CA GLU A 176 8.27 -26.53 -1.34
C GLU A 176 9.42 -25.66 -0.78
N PRO A 177 9.92 -25.93 0.43
CA PRO A 177 11.01 -25.17 1.04
C PRO A 177 12.22 -25.01 0.12
N LYS A 178 12.59 -26.07 -0.61
CA LYS A 178 13.70 -26.00 -1.59
C LYS A 178 13.48 -24.93 -2.66
N ARG A 179 12.24 -24.75 -3.14
CA ARG A 179 11.95 -23.70 -4.13
C ARG A 179 12.00 -22.32 -3.49
N VAL A 180 11.51 -22.17 -2.26
CA VAL A 180 11.57 -20.89 -1.52
C VAL A 180 13.02 -20.50 -1.20
N HIS A 181 13.87 -21.46 -0.88
CA HIS A 181 15.31 -21.25 -0.71
C HIS A 181 15.94 -20.58 -1.94
N SER A 182 15.65 -21.11 -3.14
CA SER A 182 16.13 -20.51 -4.39
C SER A 182 15.50 -19.15 -4.67
N LEU A 183 14.20 -18.97 -4.42
CA LEU A 183 13.49 -17.70 -4.63
C LEU A 183 14.03 -16.58 -3.74
N LEU A 184 14.42 -16.89 -2.50
CA LEU A 184 15.04 -15.93 -1.57
C LEU A 184 16.54 -15.72 -1.82
N GLY A 185 17.12 -16.33 -2.86
CA GLY A 185 18.54 -16.17 -3.20
C GLY A 185 19.50 -16.74 -2.15
N VAL A 186 19.04 -17.73 -1.36
CA VAL A 186 19.83 -18.25 -0.21
C VAL A 186 21.02 -19.10 -0.63
N GLU A 187 21.03 -19.60 -1.87
CA GLU A 187 22.12 -20.42 -2.44
C GLU A 187 23.44 -19.67 -2.64
N GLY A 188 23.46 -18.34 -2.48
CA GLY A 188 24.64 -17.48 -2.63
C GLY A 188 25.05 -16.76 -1.34
N ALA A 189 25.58 -15.54 -1.46
CA ALA A 189 25.87 -14.65 -0.33
C ALA A 189 24.58 -14.00 0.22
N ALA A 190 23.69 -14.84 0.74
CA ALA A 190 22.42 -14.42 1.31
C ALA A 190 22.64 -13.44 2.45
N ASP A 191 21.82 -12.39 2.52
CA ASP A 191 21.82 -11.49 3.66
C ASP A 191 21.10 -12.11 4.87
N ASP A 192 21.36 -11.56 6.06
CA ASP A 192 20.73 -12.02 7.31
C ASP A 192 19.19 -12.01 7.24
N VAL A 193 18.64 -11.10 6.43
CA VAL A 193 17.19 -10.98 6.23
C VAL A 193 16.66 -12.20 5.48
N SER A 194 17.27 -12.57 4.36
CA SER A 194 16.85 -13.70 3.53
C SER A 194 16.98 -15.02 4.30
N LEU A 195 18.06 -15.18 5.07
CA LEU A 195 18.26 -16.34 5.95
C LEU A 195 17.17 -16.43 7.03
N LEU A 196 16.86 -15.31 7.70
CA LEU A 196 15.82 -15.26 8.73
C LEU A 196 14.43 -15.54 8.16
N LEU A 197 14.11 -14.96 7.01
CA LEU A 197 12.84 -15.18 6.31
C LEU A 197 12.69 -16.65 5.88
N TYR A 198 13.76 -17.25 5.35
CA TYR A 198 13.76 -18.67 4.98
C TYR A 198 13.54 -19.59 6.19
N SER A 199 14.25 -19.37 7.30
CA SER A 199 14.05 -20.18 8.53
C SER A 199 12.59 -20.13 9.00
N LYS A 200 11.99 -18.93 9.04
CA LYS A 200 10.59 -18.75 9.41
C LYS A 200 9.62 -19.42 8.44
N TYR A 201 9.96 -19.43 7.15
CA TYR A 201 9.16 -20.12 6.14
C TYR A 201 9.14 -21.63 6.39
N VAL A 202 10.32 -22.24 6.62
CA VAL A 202 10.45 -23.68 6.90
C VAL A 202 9.65 -24.07 8.13
N GLU A 203 9.80 -23.34 9.24
CA GLU A 203 9.03 -23.57 10.47
C GLU A 203 7.51 -23.51 10.23
N GLY A 204 7.06 -22.52 9.45
CA GLY A 204 5.66 -22.38 9.08
C GLY A 204 5.14 -23.52 8.20
N TYR A 205 5.95 -23.95 7.23
CA TYR A 205 5.64 -25.04 6.30
C TYR A 205 5.51 -26.38 7.03
N ASP A 206 6.47 -26.72 7.88
CA ASP A 206 6.47 -27.97 8.65
C ASP A 206 5.27 -28.04 9.59
N LYS A 207 4.94 -26.91 10.25
CA LYS A 207 3.74 -26.82 11.09
C LYS A 207 2.46 -27.05 10.28
N LEU A 208 2.34 -26.43 9.11
CA LEU A 208 1.19 -26.59 8.23
C LEU A 208 1.04 -28.05 7.76
N MET A 209 2.12 -28.65 7.27
CA MET A 209 2.12 -30.03 6.79
C MET A 209 1.81 -31.03 7.92
N GLY A 210 2.33 -30.78 9.13
CA GLY A 210 2.00 -31.59 10.31
C GLY A 210 0.54 -31.48 10.77
N ILE A 211 -0.13 -30.35 10.54
CA ILE A 211 -1.59 -30.21 10.77
C ILE A 211 -2.36 -31.02 9.73
N LEU A 212 -2.01 -30.89 8.46
CA LEU A 212 -2.69 -31.59 7.37
C LEU A 212 -2.55 -33.12 7.49
N ALA A 213 -1.36 -33.62 7.83
CA ALA A 213 -1.13 -35.04 8.03
C ALA A 213 -1.93 -35.63 9.21
N ARG A 214 -2.22 -34.83 10.24
CA ARG A 214 -3.05 -35.24 11.38
C ARG A 214 -4.54 -35.27 11.02
N ASN A 215 -5.01 -34.32 10.22
CA ASN A 215 -6.42 -34.24 9.81
C ASN A 215 -6.81 -35.28 8.73
N ALA A 216 -5.82 -35.93 8.11
CA ALA A 216 -6.03 -36.97 7.11
C ALA A 216 -6.08 -38.39 7.70
N ARG A 217 -5.92 -38.55 9.02
CA ARG A 217 -6.04 -39.81 9.77
C ARG A 217 -7.40 -39.88 10.45
#